data_AF-A0A2G2N4H2-F1
#
_entry.id   AF-A0A2G2N4H2-F1
#
_cell.length_a   1.000
_cell.length_b   1.000
_cell.length_c   1.000
_cell.angle_alpha   90.00
_cell.angle_beta   90.00
_cell.angle_gamma   90.00
#
_symmetry.space_group_name_H-M   'P 1'
#
loop_
_entity.id
_entity.type
_entity.pdbx_description
1 polymer ?
#
loop_
_entity_poly.entity_id
_entity_poly.type
_entity_poly.pdbx_seq_one_letter_code
_entity_poly.pdbx_strand_id
1 'polypeptide(L)'
;MPDIYTGIQAMEGKMMQMIMIMLFSVTMLFSEGIHGKLIIGGDNDLSKTQANLMNLKTSFIKNPKLMELQEKYKLKLEMEALGDYAIVTIKPVETSALKHELLSLLKPLFHDIFFIAEKKTEMKSSNSDIEPAKVARNAAYEFLLEEVGLQWLALLLLAVIGLTLSIYNRRKLVILEKTQKELSIKQDQIEDDIKKLGVGSV
;
A
#
# COMPACT_ATOMS: atom_id res chain seq x y z
N MET A 1 -16.01 -41.99 4.35
CA MET A 1 -15.22 -41.20 5.31
C MET A 1 -14.26 -40.35 4.49
N PRO A 2 -14.42 -39.02 4.43
CA PRO A 2 -13.50 -38.17 3.68
C PRO A 2 -12.15 -38.09 4.39
N ASP A 3 -11.09 -38.34 3.63
CA ASP A 3 -9.71 -38.45 4.12
C ASP A 3 -9.19 -37.12 4.65
N ILE A 4 -8.77 -37.12 5.92
CA ILE A 4 -8.23 -35.95 6.65
C ILE A 4 -7.06 -35.30 5.89
N TYR A 5 -6.32 -36.09 5.11
CA TYR A 5 -5.21 -35.63 4.26
C TYR A 5 -5.64 -34.71 3.11
N THR A 6 -6.81 -34.93 2.51
CA THR A 6 -7.33 -34.06 1.44
C THR A 6 -7.79 -32.69 1.96
N GLY A 7 -8.21 -32.63 3.23
CA GLY A 7 -8.56 -31.39 3.90
C GLY A 7 -7.36 -30.47 4.15
N ILE A 8 -6.20 -31.06 4.47
CA ILE A 8 -4.97 -30.30 4.79
C ILE A 8 -4.36 -29.68 3.53
N GLN A 9 -4.25 -30.43 2.41
CA GLN A 9 -3.74 -29.88 1.15
C GLN A 9 -4.65 -28.79 0.55
N ALA A 10 -5.97 -28.93 0.68
CA ALA A 10 -6.90 -27.89 0.26
C ALA A 10 -6.81 -26.62 1.13
N MET A 11 -6.39 -26.75 2.39
CA MET A 11 -6.19 -25.64 3.31
C MET A 11 -4.89 -24.87 3.01
N GLU A 12 -3.83 -25.58 2.64
CA GLU A 12 -2.54 -24.98 2.24
C GLU A 12 -2.66 -24.16 0.94
N GLY A 13 -3.36 -24.69 -0.08
CA GLY A 13 -3.58 -23.97 -1.33
C GLY A 13 -4.37 -22.66 -1.15
N LYS A 14 -5.39 -22.68 -0.27
CA LYS A 14 -6.18 -21.49 0.06
C LYS A 14 -5.38 -20.47 0.87
N MET A 15 -4.53 -20.93 1.79
CA MET A 15 -3.65 -20.06 2.56
C MET A 15 -2.64 -19.35 1.66
N MET A 16 -2.03 -20.08 0.71
CA MET A 16 -1.08 -19.51 -0.24
C MET A 16 -1.74 -18.49 -1.19
N GLN A 17 -2.97 -18.74 -1.67
CA GLN A 17 -3.75 -17.75 -2.42
C GLN A 17 -4.05 -16.50 -1.60
N MET A 18 -4.44 -16.64 -0.34
CA MET A 18 -4.75 -15.51 0.53
C MET A 18 -3.50 -14.66 0.80
N ILE A 19 -2.33 -15.29 0.99
CA ILE A 19 -1.05 -14.59 1.13
C ILE A 19 -0.69 -13.83 -0.14
N MET A 20 -0.84 -14.44 -1.34
CA MET A 20 -0.59 -13.73 -2.59
C MET A 20 -1.50 -12.51 -2.78
N ILE A 21 -2.79 -12.64 -2.46
CA ILE A 21 -3.74 -11.51 -2.53
C ILE A 21 -3.37 -10.43 -1.53
N MET A 22 -2.99 -10.78 -0.29
CA MET A 22 -2.49 -9.80 0.68
C MET A 22 -1.22 -9.11 0.20
N LEU A 23 -0.24 -9.86 -0.32
CA LEU A 23 1.01 -9.30 -0.83
C LEU A 23 0.73 -8.32 -1.96
N PHE A 24 -0.15 -8.69 -2.90
CA PHE A 24 -0.55 -7.85 -4.01
C PHE A 24 -1.25 -6.57 -3.54
N SER A 25 -2.19 -6.69 -2.60
CA SER A 25 -2.89 -5.56 -1.99
C SER A 25 -1.93 -4.63 -1.24
N VAL A 26 -0.96 -5.17 -0.51
CA VAL A 26 0.09 -4.41 0.18
C VAL A 26 0.98 -3.68 -0.84
N THR A 27 1.40 -4.34 -1.92
CA THR A 27 2.18 -3.69 -2.98
C THR A 27 1.38 -2.61 -3.72
N MET A 28 0.06 -2.80 -3.91
CA MET A 28 -0.80 -1.74 -4.45
C MET A 28 -0.95 -0.58 -3.46
N LEU A 29 -1.09 -0.86 -2.16
CA LEU A 29 -1.16 0.17 -1.11
C LEU A 29 0.09 1.05 -1.08
N PHE A 30 1.27 0.46 -1.29
CA PHE A 30 2.53 1.20 -1.36
C PHE A 30 2.82 1.81 -2.74
N SER A 31 2.01 1.52 -3.77
CA SER A 31 2.12 2.14 -5.09
C SER A 31 1.51 3.55 -5.15
N GLU A 32 0.67 3.93 -4.19
CA GLU A 32 0.06 5.28 -4.13
C GLU A 32 0.99 6.37 -3.55
N GLY A 33 2.24 6.03 -3.23
CA GLY A 33 3.26 6.97 -2.73
C GLY A 33 4.17 7.58 -3.79
N ILE A 34 3.78 7.60 -5.07
CA ILE A 34 4.59 8.22 -6.12
C ILE A 34 4.38 9.73 -6.05
N HIS A 35 5.26 10.41 -5.31
CA HIS A 35 5.35 11.86 -5.38
C HIS A 35 5.79 12.25 -6.80
N GLY A 36 4.88 12.82 -7.58
CA GLY A 36 5.20 13.36 -8.89
C GLY A 36 5.52 14.85 -8.81
N LYS A 37 6.20 15.33 -9.83
CA LYS A 37 6.25 16.76 -10.15
C LYS A 37 5.76 17.00 -11.56
N LEU A 38 5.09 18.13 -11.74
CA LEU A 38 4.65 18.62 -13.03
C LEU A 38 5.64 19.68 -13.50
N ILE A 39 6.27 19.47 -14.65
CA ILE A 39 7.16 20.42 -15.31
C ILE A 39 6.34 21.22 -16.32
N ILE A 40 6.39 22.54 -16.24
CA ILE A 40 5.55 23.47 -17.03
C ILE A 40 6.38 24.23 -18.08
N GLY A 41 7.68 23.99 -18.10
CA GLY A 41 8.61 24.51 -19.11
C GLY A 41 10.04 24.46 -18.58
N GLY A 42 10.99 24.52 -19.51
CA GLY A 42 12.42 24.58 -19.22
C GLY A 42 13.16 25.34 -20.29
N ASP A 43 14.09 26.20 -19.90
CA ASP A 43 14.97 26.94 -20.80
C ASP A 43 16.37 27.04 -20.17
N ASN A 44 17.38 27.24 -21.00
CA ASN A 44 18.76 27.54 -20.58
C ASN A 44 18.87 28.98 -20.08
N ASP A 45 17.97 29.87 -20.55
CA ASP A 45 17.92 31.25 -20.09
C ASP A 45 17.08 31.38 -18.80
N LEU A 46 17.78 31.64 -17.70
CA LEU A 46 17.18 31.85 -16.37
C LEU A 46 16.09 32.93 -16.38
N SER A 47 16.26 33.99 -17.18
CA SER A 47 15.34 35.12 -17.21
C SER A 47 13.98 34.71 -17.80
N LYS A 48 14.00 33.86 -18.83
CA LYS A 48 12.78 33.29 -19.43
C LYS A 48 12.08 32.33 -18.50
N THR A 49 12.84 31.45 -17.82
CA THR A 49 12.29 30.52 -16.83
C THR A 49 11.67 31.26 -15.64
N GLN A 50 12.29 32.34 -15.18
CA GLN A 50 11.73 33.19 -14.12
C GLN A 50 10.44 33.90 -14.56
N ALA A 51 10.39 34.41 -15.79
CA ALA A 51 9.16 34.97 -16.36
C ALA A 51 8.04 33.91 -16.42
N ASN A 52 8.35 32.68 -16.83
CA ASN A 52 7.40 31.56 -16.84
C ASN A 52 6.91 31.20 -15.43
N LEU A 53 7.78 31.20 -14.41
CA LEU A 53 7.38 31.00 -13.02
C LEU A 53 6.44 32.12 -12.52
N MET A 54 6.71 33.37 -12.89
CA MET A 54 5.85 34.50 -12.52
C MET A 54 4.48 34.42 -13.21
N ASN A 55 4.45 34.03 -14.49
CA ASN A 55 3.22 33.77 -15.22
C ASN A 55 2.41 32.64 -14.56
N LEU A 56 3.08 31.56 -14.15
CA LEU A 56 2.45 30.45 -13.46
C LEU A 56 1.84 30.88 -12.11
N LYS A 57 2.60 31.59 -11.27
CA LYS A 57 2.09 32.13 -10.00
C LYS A 57 0.90 33.07 -10.23
N THR A 58 0.98 33.91 -11.25
CA THR A 58 -0.13 34.81 -11.61
C THR A 58 -1.37 34.02 -12.02
N SER A 59 -1.23 32.92 -12.75
CA SER A 59 -2.35 32.04 -13.11
C SER A 59 -3.01 31.38 -11.90
N PHE A 60 -2.23 30.99 -10.89
CA PHE A 60 -2.75 30.46 -9.62
C PHE A 60 -3.53 31.52 -8.83
N ILE A 61 -3.07 32.77 -8.83
CA ILE A 61 -3.79 33.89 -8.19
C ILE A 61 -5.08 34.24 -8.94
N LYS A 62 -5.04 34.23 -10.28
CA LYS A 62 -6.19 34.62 -11.11
C LYS A 62 -7.28 33.54 -11.18
N ASN A 63 -6.94 32.28 -10.99
CA ASN A 63 -7.88 31.16 -11.11
C ASN A 63 -8.22 30.58 -9.72
N PRO A 64 -9.43 30.81 -9.19
CA PRO A 64 -9.79 30.37 -7.84
C PRO A 64 -9.70 28.85 -7.67
N LYS A 65 -9.93 28.07 -8.74
CA LYS A 65 -9.79 26.61 -8.69
C LYS A 65 -8.34 26.17 -8.48
N LEU A 66 -7.38 26.84 -9.15
CA LEU A 66 -5.96 26.53 -8.95
C LEU A 66 -5.50 26.91 -7.55
N MET A 67 -6.02 28.01 -7.00
CA MET A 67 -5.76 28.42 -5.62
C MET A 67 -6.30 27.40 -4.61
N GLU A 68 -7.52 26.91 -4.81
CA GLU A 68 -8.10 25.85 -3.97
C GLU A 68 -7.26 24.57 -4.01
N LEU A 69 -6.82 24.14 -5.20
CA LEU A 69 -5.93 22.98 -5.35
C LEU A 69 -4.58 23.22 -4.67
N GLN A 70 -4.04 24.43 -4.74
CA GLN A 70 -2.79 24.80 -4.07
C GLN A 70 -2.91 24.67 -2.56
N GLU A 71 -4.00 25.16 -1.95
CA GLU A 71 -4.22 25.07 -0.51
C GLU A 71 -4.51 23.64 -0.07
N LYS A 72 -5.40 22.94 -0.79
CA LYS A 72 -5.82 21.56 -0.47
C LYS A 72 -4.66 20.58 -0.49
N TYR A 73 -3.82 20.65 -1.51
CA TYR A 73 -2.71 19.72 -1.71
C TYR A 73 -1.33 20.30 -1.36
N LYS A 74 -1.29 21.52 -0.80
CA LYS A 74 -0.06 22.23 -0.41
C LYS A 74 0.96 22.31 -1.55
N LEU A 75 0.49 22.65 -2.75
CA LEU A 75 1.32 22.71 -3.94
C LEU A 75 2.35 23.84 -3.84
N LYS A 76 3.60 23.53 -4.19
CA LYS A 76 4.73 24.44 -4.28
C LYS A 76 5.06 24.67 -5.74
N LEU A 77 5.20 25.94 -6.10
CA LEU A 77 5.60 26.38 -7.44
C LEU A 77 7.04 26.87 -7.35
N GLU A 78 7.96 26.05 -7.86
CA GLU A 78 9.39 26.25 -7.69
C GLU A 78 10.12 26.16 -9.03
N MET A 79 11.31 26.74 -9.06
CA MET A 79 12.25 26.57 -10.16
C MET A 79 13.35 25.62 -9.70
N GLU A 80 13.66 24.63 -10.52
CA GLU A 80 14.70 23.64 -10.25
C GLU A 80 15.74 23.68 -11.38
N ALA A 81 16.99 23.41 -11.06
CA ALA A 81 18.02 23.19 -12.08
C ALA A 81 18.03 21.72 -12.48
N LEU A 82 17.99 21.44 -13.78
CA LEU A 82 18.11 20.11 -14.36
C LEU A 82 19.26 20.12 -15.38
N GLY A 83 20.47 19.84 -14.90
CA GLY A 83 21.69 20.01 -15.69
C GLY A 83 21.92 21.48 -16.02
N ASP A 84 22.04 21.78 -17.32
CA ASP A 84 22.25 23.15 -17.83
C ASP A 84 20.95 23.95 -18.00
N TYR A 85 19.79 23.31 -17.75
CA TYR A 85 18.46 23.91 -17.91
C TYR A 85 17.87 24.31 -16.57
N ALA A 86 17.15 25.44 -16.54
CA ALA A 86 16.27 25.80 -15.43
C ALA A 86 14.82 25.45 -15.78
N ILE A 87 14.15 24.65 -14.95
CA ILE A 87 12.79 24.16 -15.16
C ILE A 87 11.82 24.73 -14.12
N VAL A 88 10.58 24.98 -14.53
CA VAL A 88 9.48 25.39 -13.64
C VAL A 88 8.66 24.16 -13.25
N THR A 89 8.47 23.95 -11.96
CA THR A 89 7.86 22.73 -11.40
C THR A 89 6.73 23.02 -10.43
N ILE A 90 5.73 22.12 -10.40
CA ILE A 90 4.69 22.03 -9.36
C ILE A 90 4.85 20.70 -8.63
N LYS A 91 4.98 20.75 -7.31
CA LYS A 91 5.11 19.58 -6.43
C LYS A 91 4.44 19.83 -5.07
N PRO A 92 3.92 18.81 -4.37
CA PRO A 92 3.82 17.42 -4.79
C PRO A 92 2.57 17.16 -5.63
N VAL A 93 2.66 16.28 -6.63
CA VAL A 93 1.50 15.75 -7.36
C VAL A 93 1.36 14.27 -7.01
N GLU A 94 0.52 14.00 -6.01
CA GLU A 94 0.43 12.67 -5.38
C GLU A 94 -0.63 11.78 -6.02
N THR A 95 -1.75 12.36 -6.45
CA THR A 95 -2.87 11.59 -6.99
C THR A 95 -3.01 11.76 -8.49
N SER A 96 -3.48 10.70 -9.16
CA SER A 96 -3.83 10.77 -10.59
C SER A 96 -4.93 11.80 -10.85
N ALA A 97 -5.91 11.93 -9.95
CA ALA A 97 -6.98 12.93 -10.06
C ALA A 97 -6.40 14.36 -10.10
N LEU A 98 -5.52 14.70 -9.17
CA LEU A 98 -4.84 16.00 -9.11
C LEU A 98 -4.04 16.26 -10.38
N LYS A 99 -3.32 15.25 -10.91
CA LYS A 99 -2.60 15.37 -12.18
C LYS A 99 -3.54 15.75 -13.33
N HIS A 100 -4.68 15.07 -13.47
CA HIS A 100 -5.62 15.34 -14.56
C HIS A 100 -6.26 16.72 -14.41
N GLU A 101 -6.62 17.12 -13.20
CA GLU A 101 -7.17 18.45 -12.92
C GLU A 101 -6.15 19.56 -13.25
N LEU A 102 -4.91 19.44 -12.75
CA LEU A 102 -3.84 20.40 -13.05
C LEU A 102 -3.57 20.47 -14.56
N LEU A 103 -3.49 19.33 -15.25
CA LEU A 103 -3.31 19.31 -16.71
C LEU A 103 -4.47 20.00 -17.44
N SER A 104 -5.72 19.75 -17.02
CA SER A 104 -6.88 20.36 -17.67
C SER A 104 -6.89 21.89 -17.54
N LEU A 105 -6.43 22.42 -16.40
CA LEU A 105 -6.43 23.85 -16.11
C LEU A 105 -5.20 24.57 -16.69
N LEU A 106 -4.06 23.88 -16.76
CA LEU A 106 -2.79 24.50 -17.16
C LEU A 106 -2.48 24.33 -18.65
N LYS A 107 -2.98 23.29 -19.32
CA LYS A 107 -2.73 23.04 -20.76
C LYS A 107 -3.14 24.18 -21.70
N PRO A 108 -4.20 24.97 -21.43
CA PRO A 108 -4.50 26.15 -22.23
C PRO A 108 -3.48 27.29 -22.06
N LEU A 109 -2.71 27.30 -20.98
CA LEU A 109 -1.76 28.36 -20.62
C LEU A 109 -0.32 28.00 -20.98
N PHE A 110 0.00 26.70 -21.00
CA PHE A 110 1.33 26.18 -21.28
C PHE A 110 1.22 24.98 -22.21
N HIS A 111 1.93 25.04 -23.35
CA HIS A 111 1.87 23.99 -24.37
C HIS A 111 2.65 22.73 -23.97
N ASP A 112 3.74 22.90 -23.22
CA ASP A 112 4.67 21.81 -22.89
C ASP A 112 4.61 21.51 -21.38
N ILE A 113 3.67 20.65 -21.00
CA ILE A 113 3.52 20.18 -19.63
C ILE A 113 3.87 18.70 -19.55
N PHE A 114 4.88 18.38 -18.74
CA PHE A 114 5.36 17.01 -18.52
C PHE A 114 5.14 16.59 -17.07
N PHE A 115 4.79 15.33 -16.85
CA PHE A 115 4.71 14.75 -15.51
C PHE A 115 5.89 13.80 -15.31
N ILE A 116 6.67 14.03 -14.26
CA ILE A 116 7.73 13.12 -13.84
C ILE A 116 7.34 12.53 -12.50
N ALA A 117 7.27 11.21 -12.45
CA ALA A 117 7.19 10.47 -11.19
C ALA A 117 8.55 10.57 -10.48
N GLU A 118 8.62 11.23 -9.32
CA GLU A 118 9.82 11.15 -8.47
C GLU A 118 9.78 9.80 -7.76
N LYS A 119 10.37 8.80 -8.41
CA LYS A 119 10.82 7.62 -7.67
C LYS A 119 11.87 8.16 -6.69
N LYS A 120 11.65 8.01 -5.38
CA LYS A 120 12.67 8.20 -4.35
C LYS A 120 13.81 7.23 -4.67
N THR A 121 14.68 7.65 -5.57
CA THR A 121 15.78 6.84 -6.05
C THR A 121 16.91 7.24 -5.13
N GLU A 122 17.04 6.51 -4.02
CA GLU A 122 18.38 6.31 -3.48
C GLU A 122 19.23 5.82 -4.65
N MET A 123 20.21 6.63 -5.00
CA MET A 123 20.99 6.54 -6.21
C MET A 123 21.71 5.18 -6.27
N LYS A 124 21.07 4.18 -6.88
CA LYS A 124 21.72 2.98 -7.41
C LYS A 124 21.27 2.80 -8.85
N SER A 125 22.17 3.22 -9.73
CA SER A 125 22.21 2.85 -11.13
C SER A 125 21.99 1.34 -11.28
N SER A 126 20.93 0.96 -11.98
CA SER A 126 20.79 -0.36 -12.60
C SER A 126 19.74 -0.24 -13.69
N ASN A 127 20.21 -0.20 -14.94
CA ASN A 127 19.38 -0.40 -16.13
C ASN A 127 18.67 -1.76 -16.02
N SER A 128 17.35 -1.75 -16.10
CA SER A 128 16.59 -2.91 -16.57
C SER A 128 15.25 -2.43 -17.13
N ASP A 129 15.13 -2.52 -18.44
CA ASP A 129 13.88 -2.36 -19.18
C ASP A 129 12.85 -3.36 -18.66
N ILE A 130 11.73 -2.85 -18.14
CA ILE A 130 10.55 -3.64 -17.80
C ILE A 130 9.36 -2.94 -18.44
N GLU A 131 8.81 -3.54 -19.50
CA GLU A 131 7.57 -3.10 -20.13
C GLU A 131 6.38 -3.26 -19.17
N PRO A 132 5.49 -2.27 -19.05
CA PRO A 132 4.34 -2.36 -18.17
C PRO A 132 3.22 -3.21 -18.80
N ALA A 133 2.87 -4.31 -18.13
CA ALA A 133 1.69 -5.11 -18.45
C ALA A 133 0.41 -4.26 -18.30
N LYS A 134 -0.36 -4.12 -19.39
CA LYS A 134 -1.68 -3.47 -19.37
C LYS A 134 -2.69 -4.38 -18.67
N VAL A 135 -3.03 -4.06 -17.42
CA VAL A 135 -4.11 -4.72 -16.69
C VAL A 135 -5.41 -3.94 -16.88
N ALA A 136 -6.46 -4.62 -17.33
CA ALA A 136 -7.78 -4.03 -17.54
C ALA A 136 -8.39 -3.55 -16.22
N ARG A 137 -8.82 -2.28 -16.17
CA ARG A 137 -9.48 -1.66 -15.02
C ARG A 137 -10.93 -2.13 -14.91
N ASN A 138 -11.31 -2.64 -13.74
CA ASN A 138 -12.71 -2.96 -13.41
C ASN A 138 -13.31 -1.83 -12.56
N ALA A 139 -14.41 -1.23 -13.04
CA ALA A 139 -15.07 -0.05 -12.44
C ALA A 139 -15.66 -0.27 -11.03
N ALA A 140 -15.84 -1.52 -10.60
CA ALA A 140 -16.42 -1.82 -9.28
C ALA A 140 -15.50 -1.42 -8.10
N TYR A 141 -14.19 -1.25 -8.34
CA TYR A 141 -13.23 -0.93 -7.29
C TYR A 141 -13.10 0.57 -7.01
N GLU A 142 -13.53 1.45 -7.93
CA GLU A 142 -13.44 2.91 -7.75
C GLU A 142 -14.39 3.42 -6.65
N PHE A 143 -15.62 2.89 -6.60
CA PHE A 143 -16.63 3.32 -5.62
C PHE A 143 -16.22 3.04 -4.16
N LEU A 144 -15.59 1.88 -3.91
CA LEU A 144 -15.14 1.51 -2.56
C LEU A 144 -13.94 2.35 -2.08
N LEU A 145 -13.11 2.85 -3.01
CA LEU A 145 -11.93 3.65 -2.69
C LEU A 145 -12.26 5.14 -2.44
N GLU A 146 -13.30 5.68 -3.09
CA GLU A 146 -13.69 7.09 -2.95
C GLU A 146 -14.53 7.39 -1.69
N GLU A 147 -15.50 6.54 -1.33
CA GLU A 147 -16.38 6.81 -0.18
C GLU A 147 -15.84 6.28 1.16
N VAL A 148 -15.16 5.12 1.13
CA VAL A 148 -14.65 4.44 2.32
C VAL A 148 -13.13 4.58 2.32
N GLY A 149 -12.64 5.78 2.63
CA GLY A 149 -11.22 6.12 2.54
C GLY A 149 -10.29 5.02 3.07
N LEU A 150 -9.16 4.83 2.39
CA LEU A 150 -8.19 3.72 2.56
C LEU A 150 -7.89 3.33 4.02
N GLN A 151 -7.90 4.31 4.93
CA GLN A 151 -7.67 4.14 6.36
C GLN A 151 -8.70 3.21 7.04
N TRP A 152 -9.98 3.32 6.68
CA TRP A 152 -11.05 2.47 7.23
C TRP A 152 -10.94 1.04 6.73
N LEU A 153 -10.51 0.87 5.47
CA LEU A 153 -10.29 -0.44 4.88
C LEU A 153 -9.07 -1.13 5.50
N ALA A 154 -8.00 -0.38 5.78
CA ALA A 154 -6.84 -0.88 6.52
C ALA A 154 -7.19 -1.29 7.96
N LEU A 155 -8.00 -0.49 8.66
CA LEU A 155 -8.51 -0.83 10.00
C LEU A 155 -9.37 -2.09 9.98
N LEU A 156 -10.23 -2.25 8.98
CA LEU A 156 -11.05 -3.44 8.81
C LEU A 156 -10.18 -4.68 8.56
N LEU A 157 -9.15 -4.56 7.73
CA LEU A 157 -8.16 -5.63 7.49
C LEU A 157 -7.43 -6.02 8.78
N LEU A 158 -6.96 -5.04 9.54
CA LEU A 158 -6.31 -5.26 10.85
C LEU A 158 -7.25 -5.97 11.83
N ALA A 159 -8.52 -5.57 11.87
CA ALA A 159 -9.52 -6.21 12.71
C ALA A 159 -9.75 -7.67 12.32
N VAL A 160 -9.85 -7.98 11.02
CA VAL A 160 -10.03 -9.36 10.52
C VAL A 160 -8.81 -10.22 10.83
N ILE A 161 -7.59 -9.70 10.67
CA ILE A 161 -6.35 -10.39 11.02
C ILE A 161 -6.29 -10.67 12.54
N GLY A 162 -6.62 -9.68 13.37
CA GLY A 162 -6.67 -9.85 14.82
C GLY A 162 -7.69 -10.91 15.25
N LEU A 163 -8.87 -10.92 14.63
CA LEU A 163 -9.95 -11.85 14.95
C LEU A 163 -9.60 -13.28 14.52
N THR A 164 -8.99 -13.45 13.35
CA THR A 164 -8.51 -14.77 12.88
C THR A 164 -7.38 -15.32 13.76
N LEU A 165 -6.40 -14.50 14.13
CA LEU A 165 -5.35 -14.88 15.09
C LEU A 165 -5.94 -15.26 16.46
N SER A 166 -6.92 -14.51 16.95
CA SER A 166 -7.60 -14.78 18.21
C SER A 166 -8.31 -16.13 18.21
N ILE A 167 -9.05 -16.45 17.13
CA ILE A 167 -9.73 -17.75 16.97
C ILE A 167 -8.71 -18.89 16.91
N TYR A 168 -7.62 -18.71 16.16
CA TYR A 168 -6.57 -19.72 16.04
C TYR A 168 -5.92 -20.03 17.39
N ASN A 169 -5.56 -18.99 18.15
CA ASN A 169 -4.97 -19.15 19.48
C ASN A 169 -5.94 -19.79 20.47
N ARG A 170 -7.23 -19.44 20.44
CA ARG A 170 -8.26 -20.11 21.27
C ARG A 170 -8.36 -21.60 20.97
N ARG A 171 -8.34 -22.01 19.70
CA ARG A 171 -8.37 -23.44 19.33
C ARG A 171 -7.13 -24.17 19.85
N LYS A 172 -5.95 -23.55 19.78
CA LYS A 172 -4.71 -24.13 20.30
C LYS A 172 -4.73 -24.30 21.82
N LEU A 173 -5.29 -23.33 22.55
CA LEU A 173 -5.48 -23.43 24.00
C LEU A 173 -6.41 -24.57 24.40
N VAL A 174 -7.54 -24.73 23.71
CA VAL A 174 -8.47 -25.86 23.98
C VAL A 174 -7.82 -27.21 23.74
N ILE A 175 -6.96 -27.33 22.72
CA ILE A 175 -6.20 -28.56 22.47
C ILE A 175 -5.19 -28.80 23.60
N LEU A 176 -4.45 -27.77 24.00
CA LEU A 176 -3.50 -27.84 25.11
C LEU A 176 -4.16 -28.25 26.43
N GLU A 177 -5.32 -27.68 26.77
CA GLU A 177 -6.09 -28.05 27.96
C GLU A 177 -6.52 -29.53 27.94
N LYS A 178 -6.97 -30.02 26.78
CA LYS A 178 -7.31 -31.44 26.62
C LYS A 178 -6.09 -32.33 26.80
N THR A 179 -4.96 -31.97 26.20
CA THR A 179 -3.71 -32.72 26.34
C THR A 179 -3.19 -32.72 27.77
N GLN A 180 -3.29 -31.59 28.49
CA GLN A 180 -2.92 -31.49 29.90
C GLN A 180 -3.80 -32.36 30.78
N LYS A 181 -5.11 -32.39 30.51
CA LYS A 181 -6.05 -33.26 31.22
C LYS A 181 -5.78 -34.74 30.95
N GLU A 182 -5.46 -35.11 29.71
CA GLU A 182 -5.08 -36.48 29.36
C GLU A 182 -3.78 -36.92 30.04
N LEU A 183 -2.77 -36.03 30.09
CA LEU A 183 -1.51 -36.28 30.79
C LEU A 183 -1.71 -36.47 32.29
N SER A 184 -2.58 -35.67 32.92
CA SER A 184 -2.92 -35.83 34.35
C SER A 184 -3.54 -37.20 34.61
N ILE A 185 -4.52 -37.61 33.81
CA ILE A 185 -5.17 -38.93 33.95
C ILE A 185 -4.15 -40.06 33.80
N LYS A 186 -3.22 -39.95 32.83
CA LYS A 186 -2.15 -40.94 32.64
C LYS A 186 -1.17 -40.97 33.80
N GLN A 187 -0.83 -39.82 34.39
CA GLN A 187 0.01 -39.76 35.59
C GLN A 187 -0.65 -40.44 36.78
N ASP A 188 -1.94 -40.16 37.02
CA ASP A 188 -2.70 -40.78 38.10
C ASP A 188 -2.76 -42.31 37.92
N GLN A 189 -2.99 -42.79 36.68
CA GLN A 189 -2.98 -44.22 36.37
C GLN A 189 -1.62 -44.88 36.62
N ILE A 190 -0.52 -44.23 36.21
CA ILE A 190 0.82 -44.73 36.45
C ILE A 190 1.13 -44.76 37.96
N GLU A 191 0.71 -43.74 38.71
CA GLU A 191 0.90 -43.69 40.17
C GLU A 191 0.13 -44.82 40.88
N ASP A 192 -1.11 -45.07 40.47
CA ASP A 192 -1.93 -46.18 40.98
C ASP A 192 -1.34 -47.54 40.63
N ASP A 193 -0.81 -47.72 39.42
CA ASP A 193 -0.15 -48.95 39.00
C ASP A 193 1.14 -49.19 39.79
N ILE A 194 1.95 -48.15 40.04
CA ILE A 194 3.14 -48.22 40.91
C ILE A 194 2.74 -48.61 42.34
N LYS A 195 1.68 -48.00 42.91
CA LYS A 195 1.19 -48.35 44.25
C LYS A 195 0.75 -49.81 44.33
N LYS A 196 0.03 -50.32 43.33
CA LYS A 196 -0.40 -51.73 43.28
C LYS A 196 0.78 -52.70 43.17
N LEU A 197 1.79 -52.36 42.37
CA LEU A 197 3.01 -53.17 42.24
C LEU A 197 3.84 -53.17 43.53
N GLY A 198 3.89 -52.05 44.26
CA GLY A 198 4.55 -51.97 45.57
C GLY A 198 3.90 -52.82 46.65
N VAL A 199 2.56 -52.92 46.66
CA VAL A 199 1.79 -53.70 47.66
C VAL A 199 1.91 -55.22 47.44
N GLY A 200 2.23 -55.69 46.24
CA GLY A 200 2.45 -57.11 45.94
C GLY A 200 3.87 -57.64 46.20
N SER A 201 4.77 -56.81 46.75
CA SER A 201 6.20 -57.14 46.97
C SER A 201 6.61 -57.33 48.44
N VAL A 202 5.63 -57.50 49.34
CA VAL A 202 5.85 -57.77 50.78
C VAL A 202 5.27 -59.13 51.14
#